data_AF-A0A535MIJ5-F1
#
_entry.id   AF-A0A535MIJ5-F1
#
_cell.length_a   1.000
_cell.length_b   1.000
_cell.length_c   1.000
_cell.angle_alpha   90.00
_cell.angle_beta   90.00
_cell.angle_gamma   90.00
#
_symmetry.space_group_name_H-M   'P 1'
#
loop_
_entity.id
_entity.type
_entity.pdbx_description
1 polymer ?
#
loop_
_entity_poly.entity_id
_entity_poly.type
_entity_poly.pdbx_seq_one_letter_code
_entity_poly.pdbx_strand_id
1 'polypeptide(L)'
;MSDDIRLEPVIEVLRAGGLAGVPTDTVYGIACRPDDRAALARVYALKRRPEEMEVGLLAATAAQLEPLVAMPVSARRLAAAFWPGGLSLVLAATPGTGLAVPRSGTTLMVRVPGHTLLRELLGRTGPLAVTSANRHGEPACTTAAEVTERLAGELDAVLDGGPGDGRGSTIIDCTEDPPRVLRAGPVSFDQLQPHLGG
;
A
#
# COMPACT_ATOMS: atom_id res chain seq x y z
N MET A 1 -1.22 -31.54 0.88
CA MET A 1 -1.31 -30.82 2.16
C MET A 1 -0.77 -29.44 1.91
N SER A 2 -1.59 -28.54 1.36
CA SER A 2 -1.19 -27.15 1.16
C SER A 2 -1.04 -26.51 2.53
N ASP A 3 0.09 -25.87 2.79
CA ASP A 3 0.25 -24.98 3.93
C ASP A 3 -0.95 -24.04 3.97
N ASP A 4 -1.79 -24.20 5.00
CA ASP A 4 -2.81 -23.23 5.33
C ASP A 4 -2.07 -21.91 5.54
N ILE A 5 -2.18 -21.02 4.57
CA ILE A 5 -1.74 -19.63 4.69
C ILE A 5 -2.62 -19.02 5.78
N ARG A 6 -2.18 -19.12 7.03
CA ARG A 6 -2.97 -18.67 8.17
C ARG A 6 -2.95 -17.15 8.18
N LEU A 7 -4.00 -16.55 7.64
CA LEU A 7 -4.27 -15.12 7.76
C LEU A 7 -4.51 -14.71 9.21
N GLU A 8 -5.07 -15.61 10.05
CA GLU A 8 -5.48 -15.28 11.42
C GLU A 8 -4.35 -14.72 12.29
N PRO A 9 -3.18 -15.37 12.41
CA PRO A 9 -2.06 -14.83 13.18
C PRO A 9 -1.62 -13.44 12.70
N VAL A 10 -1.62 -13.21 11.38
CA VAL A 10 -1.23 -11.91 10.80
C VAL A 10 -2.27 -10.83 11.14
N ILE A 11 -3.55 -11.18 11.09
CA ILE A 11 -4.66 -10.30 11.48
C ILE A 11 -4.57 -9.93 12.96
N GLU A 12 -4.30 -10.90 13.83
CA GLU A 12 -4.14 -10.68 15.27
C GLU A 12 -2.96 -9.74 15.56
N VAL A 13 -1.81 -9.98 14.93
CA VAL A 13 -0.63 -9.11 15.01
C VAL A 13 -0.97 -7.68 14.59
N LEU A 14 -1.61 -7.49 13.44
CA LEU A 14 -1.97 -6.16 12.94
C LEU A 14 -2.97 -5.46 13.87
N ARG A 15 -4.00 -6.17 14.35
CA ARG A 15 -4.98 -5.62 15.29
C ARG A 15 -4.36 -5.16 16.60
N ALA A 16 -3.33 -5.86 17.06
CA ALA A 16 -2.55 -5.55 18.26
C ALA A 16 -1.53 -4.40 18.08
N GLY A 17 -1.46 -3.75 16.89
CA GLY A 17 -0.49 -2.68 16.61
C GLY A 17 0.88 -3.18 16.14
N GLY A 18 0.96 -4.46 15.75
CA GLY A 18 2.16 -5.07 15.21
C GLY A 18 2.44 -4.71 13.74
N LEU A 19 3.63 -5.07 13.29
CA LEU A 19 4.09 -4.93 11.90
C LEU A 19 4.08 -6.29 11.21
N ALA A 20 3.51 -6.35 10.00
CA ALA A 20 3.52 -7.56 9.20
C ALA A 20 4.19 -7.35 7.84
N GLY A 21 5.05 -8.29 7.44
CA GLY A 21 5.46 -8.43 6.05
C GLY A 21 4.31 -9.04 5.25
N VAL A 22 3.89 -8.39 4.16
CA VAL A 22 2.74 -8.85 3.35
C VAL A 22 3.11 -8.93 1.87
N PRO A 23 2.61 -9.93 1.13
CA PRO A 23 2.81 -10.03 -0.30
C PRO A 23 1.95 -8.98 -1.00
N THR A 24 2.42 -8.44 -2.12
CA THR A 24 1.58 -7.66 -3.05
C THR A 24 1.80 -8.18 -4.47
N ASP A 25 0.98 -7.73 -5.41
CA ASP A 25 1.12 -7.98 -6.85
C ASP A 25 2.28 -7.20 -7.47
N THR A 26 3.06 -6.48 -6.65
CA THR A 26 4.22 -5.69 -7.06
C THR A 26 5.50 -6.12 -6.33
N VAL A 27 5.72 -5.61 -5.11
CA VAL A 27 6.82 -6.00 -4.22
C VAL A 27 6.25 -6.35 -2.85
N TYR A 28 7.00 -7.02 -1.97
CA TYR A 28 6.54 -7.20 -0.59
C TYR A 28 6.41 -5.85 0.11
N GLY A 29 5.45 -5.76 1.03
CA GLY A 29 5.19 -4.58 1.85
C GLY A 29 5.40 -4.83 3.33
N ILE A 30 5.70 -3.78 4.07
CA ILE A 30 5.55 -3.72 5.52
C ILE A 30 4.21 -3.04 5.79
N ALA A 31 3.30 -3.76 6.44
CA ALA A 31 1.96 -3.31 6.76
C ALA A 31 1.81 -3.05 8.26
N CYS A 32 1.03 -2.02 8.57
CA CYS A 32 0.60 -1.71 9.93
C CYS A 32 -0.76 -1.02 9.92
N ARG A 33 -1.34 -0.85 11.11
CA ARG A 33 -2.57 -0.08 11.29
C ARG A 33 -2.35 1.38 10.94
N PRO A 34 -3.23 1.99 10.12
CA PRO A 34 -3.03 3.36 9.65
C PRO A 34 -3.41 4.41 10.69
N ASP A 35 -4.11 4.03 11.76
CA ASP A 35 -4.50 4.87 12.90
C ASP A 35 -3.52 4.78 14.09
N ASP A 36 -2.56 3.86 14.02
CA ASP A 36 -1.59 3.60 15.09
C ASP A 36 -0.28 4.38 14.87
N ARG A 37 -0.12 5.47 15.63
CA ARG A 37 1.09 6.30 15.60
C ARG A 37 2.34 5.54 16.02
N ALA A 38 2.24 4.62 16.98
CA ALA A 38 3.39 3.87 17.46
C ALA A 38 3.84 2.85 16.42
N ALA A 39 2.90 2.16 15.77
CA ALA A 39 3.21 1.24 14.67
C ALA A 39 3.87 1.97 13.49
N LEU A 40 3.35 3.14 13.10
CA LEU A 40 3.97 3.94 12.03
C LEU A 40 5.37 4.43 12.40
N ALA A 41 5.60 4.85 13.64
CA ALA A 41 6.94 5.21 14.12
C ALA A 41 7.92 4.03 14.00
N ARG A 42 7.47 2.80 14.33
CA ARG A 42 8.27 1.58 14.12
C ARG A 42 8.58 1.35 12.64
N VAL A 43 7.62 1.57 11.73
CA VAL A 43 7.86 1.47 10.27
C VAL A 43 8.94 2.45 9.82
N TYR A 44 8.90 3.72 10.27
CA TYR A 44 9.92 4.71 9.93
C TYR A 44 11.30 4.34 10.48
N ALA A 45 11.36 3.91 11.74
CA ALA A 45 12.59 3.46 12.38
C ALA A 45 13.23 2.29 11.63
N LEU A 46 12.44 1.25 11.30
CA LEU A 46 12.88 0.08 10.55
C LEU A 46 13.45 0.47 9.18
N LYS A 47 12.74 1.35 8.46
CA LYS A 47 13.16 1.79 7.12
C LYS A 47 14.34 2.75 7.14
N ARG A 48 14.69 3.34 8.29
CA ARG A 48 15.72 4.39 8.42
C ARG A 48 15.51 5.53 7.43
N ARG A 49 14.25 5.95 7.25
CA ARG A 49 13.87 7.01 6.32
C ARG A 49 13.28 8.21 7.06
N PRO A 50 13.33 9.43 6.48
CA PRO A 50 12.62 10.58 7.03
C PRO A 50 11.13 10.28 7.21
N GLU A 51 10.52 10.75 8.31
CA GLU A 51 9.09 10.60 8.58
C GLU A 51 8.20 11.30 7.55
N GLU A 52 8.79 12.18 6.74
CA GLU A 52 8.15 12.91 5.64
C GLU A 52 7.85 12.03 4.42
N MET A 53 8.52 10.88 4.29
CA MET A 53 8.29 9.97 3.16
C MET A 53 6.95 9.26 3.32
N GLU A 54 6.05 9.47 2.37
CA GLU A 54 4.69 8.95 2.46
C GLU A 54 4.63 7.41 2.63
N VAL A 55 3.69 6.96 3.46
CA VAL A 55 3.22 5.56 3.52
C VAL A 55 1.90 5.54 2.77
N GLY A 56 1.68 4.56 1.91
CA GLY A 56 0.40 4.44 1.20
C GLY A 56 -0.64 3.71 2.02
N LEU A 57 -1.92 3.87 1.66
CA LEU A 57 -2.99 3.02 2.15
C LEU A 57 -3.38 1.99 1.09
N LEU A 58 -3.34 0.71 1.48
CA LEU A 58 -3.91 -0.35 0.67
C LEU A 58 -5.26 -0.76 1.26
N ALA A 59 -6.23 -1.04 0.40
CA ALA A 59 -7.55 -1.51 0.80
C ALA A 59 -8.05 -2.64 -0.12
N ALA A 60 -9.03 -3.43 0.35
CA ALA A 60 -9.58 -4.54 -0.43
C ALA A 60 -10.50 -4.08 -1.57
N THR A 61 -11.12 -2.90 -1.40
CA THR A 61 -12.07 -2.29 -2.34
C THR A 61 -11.91 -0.76 -2.37
N ALA A 62 -12.34 -0.13 -3.47
CA ALA A 62 -12.37 1.32 -3.58
C ALA A 62 -13.32 1.95 -2.53
N ALA A 63 -14.42 1.29 -2.21
CA ALA A 63 -15.40 1.75 -1.22
C ALA A 63 -14.81 1.93 0.18
N GLN A 64 -13.78 1.16 0.56
CA GLN A 64 -13.07 1.35 1.83
C GLN A 64 -12.19 2.62 1.83
N LEU A 65 -11.81 3.13 0.66
CA LEU A 65 -10.96 4.31 0.50
C LEU A 65 -11.77 5.59 0.31
N GLU A 66 -12.95 5.53 -0.31
CA GLU A 66 -13.80 6.70 -0.59
C GLU A 66 -14.06 7.63 0.61
N PRO A 67 -14.24 7.14 1.85
CA PRO A 67 -14.37 8.02 3.01
C PRO A 67 -13.08 8.74 3.40
N LEU A 68 -11.92 8.21 2.99
CA LEU A 68 -10.59 8.66 3.40
C LEU A 68 -9.97 9.67 2.44
N VAL A 69 -10.44 9.72 1.18
CA VAL A 69 -9.88 10.57 0.12
C VAL A 69 -10.97 11.14 -0.79
N ALA A 70 -10.71 12.32 -1.33
CA ALA A 70 -11.52 12.89 -2.40
C ALA A 70 -11.27 12.14 -3.72
N MET A 71 -12.35 11.73 -4.39
CA MET A 71 -12.30 10.98 -5.65
C MET A 71 -12.84 11.84 -6.80
N PRO A 72 -12.01 12.69 -7.45
CA PRO A 72 -12.39 13.42 -8.65
C PRO A 72 -12.70 12.47 -9.82
N VAL A 73 -13.30 13.00 -10.89
CA VAL A 73 -13.74 12.19 -12.03
C VAL A 73 -12.59 11.40 -12.66
N SER A 74 -11.41 12.01 -12.83
CA SER A 74 -10.21 11.36 -13.34
C SER A 74 -9.77 10.18 -12.45
N ALA A 75 -9.70 10.38 -11.14
CA ALA A 75 -9.38 9.34 -10.17
C ALA A 75 -10.38 8.18 -10.20
N ARG A 76 -11.68 8.46 -10.29
CA ARG A 76 -12.73 7.42 -10.41
C ARG A 76 -12.58 6.61 -11.70
N ARG A 77 -12.28 7.27 -12.83
CA ARG A 77 -12.04 6.59 -14.11
C ARG A 77 -10.80 5.70 -14.06
N LEU A 78 -9.70 6.20 -13.51
CA LEU A 78 -8.46 5.45 -13.33
C LEU A 78 -8.66 4.25 -12.40
N ALA A 79 -9.30 4.46 -11.25
CA ALA A 79 -9.63 3.38 -10.31
C ALA A 79 -10.51 2.31 -10.98
N ALA A 80 -11.56 2.69 -11.69
CA ALA A 80 -12.44 1.74 -12.37
C ALA A 80 -11.74 0.90 -13.45
N ALA A 81 -10.71 1.45 -14.10
CA ALA A 81 -9.97 0.76 -15.15
C ALA A 81 -8.84 -0.14 -14.62
N PHE A 82 -8.16 0.26 -13.54
CA PHE A 82 -6.89 -0.35 -13.13
C PHE A 82 -6.89 -0.95 -11.71
N TRP A 83 -7.97 -0.80 -10.95
CA TRP A 83 -8.15 -1.47 -9.67
C TRP A 83 -9.10 -2.66 -9.77
N PRO A 84 -8.78 -3.81 -9.15
CA PRO A 84 -7.53 -4.12 -8.43
C PRO A 84 -6.32 -4.25 -9.36
N GLY A 85 -5.15 -3.76 -8.96
CA GLY A 85 -3.94 -3.90 -9.78
C GLY A 85 -2.79 -2.96 -9.42
N GLY A 86 -1.85 -2.83 -10.36
CA GLY A 86 -0.57 -2.12 -10.22
C GLY A 86 -0.61 -0.59 -10.25
N LEU A 87 -1.76 0.05 -10.02
CA LEU A 87 -1.91 1.51 -10.03
C LEU A 87 -2.12 2.05 -8.61
N SER A 88 -1.39 3.10 -8.25
CA SER A 88 -1.57 3.88 -7.03
C SER A 88 -1.97 5.32 -7.39
N LEU A 89 -2.92 5.88 -6.64
CA LEU A 89 -3.40 7.24 -6.84
C LEU A 89 -3.04 8.09 -5.63
N VAL A 90 -2.43 9.25 -5.84
CA VAL A 90 -2.29 10.29 -4.82
C VAL A 90 -3.50 11.20 -4.92
N LEU A 91 -4.23 11.33 -3.82
CA LEU A 91 -5.51 12.02 -3.75
C LEU A 91 -5.56 12.93 -2.54
N ALA A 92 -6.41 13.96 -2.59
CA ALA A 92 -6.61 14.81 -1.44
C ALA A 92 -7.23 14.00 -0.28
N ALA A 93 -6.66 14.11 0.92
CA ALA A 93 -7.14 13.42 2.10
C ALA A 93 -8.43 14.07 2.61
N THR A 94 -9.40 13.26 3.04
CA THR A 94 -10.57 13.78 3.75
C THR A 94 -10.14 14.28 5.14
N PRO A 95 -10.54 15.48 5.58
CA PRO A 95 -10.27 15.95 6.93
C PRO A 95 -10.91 15.06 8.00
N GLY A 96 -10.25 14.91 9.16
CA GLY A 96 -10.84 14.22 10.32
C GLY A 96 -10.92 12.69 10.21
N THR A 97 -10.15 12.06 9.33
CA THR A 97 -10.14 10.60 9.12
C THR A 97 -9.55 9.79 10.29
N GLY A 98 -8.88 10.44 11.24
CA GLY A 98 -8.24 9.76 12.38
C GLY A 98 -6.97 8.98 12.01
N LEU A 99 -6.54 9.03 10.74
CA LEU A 99 -5.32 8.37 10.28
C LEU A 99 -4.07 9.05 10.86
N ALA A 100 -3.05 8.24 11.14
CA ALA A 100 -1.75 8.64 11.62
C ALA A 100 -0.66 8.67 10.52
N VAL A 101 -0.97 8.12 9.33
CA VAL A 101 -0.18 8.14 8.07
C VAL A 101 0.18 9.60 7.71
N PRO A 102 1.38 9.90 7.16
CA PRO A 102 2.08 11.17 7.39
C PRO A 102 1.36 12.48 7.06
N ARG A 103 1.89 13.51 7.72
CA ARG A 103 1.24 14.74 8.23
C ARG A 103 1.39 15.99 7.36
N SER A 104 1.85 15.93 6.11
CA SER A 104 1.81 17.13 5.24
C SER A 104 0.38 17.67 5.09
N GLY A 105 -0.61 16.81 5.33
CA GLY A 105 -1.96 17.18 5.73
C GLY A 105 -2.94 17.33 4.57
N THR A 106 -2.47 17.11 3.35
CA THR A 106 -3.28 17.35 2.15
C THR A 106 -3.55 16.12 1.34
N THR A 107 -2.67 15.11 1.33
CA THR A 107 -2.72 14.01 0.36
C THR A 107 -2.48 12.63 0.97
N LEU A 108 -3.04 11.62 0.31
CA LEU A 108 -2.82 10.20 0.60
C LEU A 108 -2.58 9.44 -0.71
N MET A 109 -1.53 8.63 -0.75
CA MET A 109 -1.40 7.59 -1.77
C MET A 109 -2.28 6.40 -1.39
N VAL A 110 -3.15 5.98 -2.29
CA VAL A 110 -4.07 4.86 -2.08
C VAL A 110 -4.01 3.86 -3.23
N ARG A 111 -4.33 2.59 -2.95
CA ARG A 111 -4.43 1.53 -3.97
C ARG A 111 -5.31 0.37 -3.52
N VAL A 112 -6.00 -0.25 -4.48
CA VAL A 112 -6.55 -1.59 -4.33
C VAL A 112 -5.60 -2.57 -5.05
N PRO A 113 -4.81 -3.38 -4.32
CA PRO A 113 -3.80 -4.24 -4.92
C PRO A 113 -4.42 -5.44 -5.63
N GLY A 114 -3.82 -5.92 -6.72
CA GLY A 114 -4.27 -7.09 -7.50
C GLY A 114 -4.03 -8.44 -6.82
N HIS A 115 -3.36 -8.48 -5.67
CA HIS A 115 -3.03 -9.73 -4.98
C HIS A 115 -4.19 -10.26 -4.14
N THR A 116 -4.76 -11.40 -4.52
CA THR A 116 -5.95 -12.00 -3.88
C THR A 116 -5.81 -12.16 -2.36
N LEU A 117 -4.73 -12.79 -1.90
CA LEU A 117 -4.50 -13.02 -0.47
C LEU A 117 -4.38 -11.72 0.35
N LEU A 118 -3.72 -10.69 -0.20
CA LEU A 118 -3.61 -9.39 0.46
C LEU A 118 -4.99 -8.71 0.51
N ARG A 119 -5.79 -8.80 -0.55
CA ARG A 119 -7.16 -8.25 -0.53
C ARG A 119 -8.03 -8.97 0.50
N GLU A 120 -7.85 -10.27 0.71
CA GLU A 120 -8.54 -11.00 1.78
C GLU A 120 -8.12 -10.48 3.17
N LEU A 121 -6.81 -10.32 3.41
CA LEU A 121 -6.29 -9.70 4.63
C LEU A 121 -6.90 -8.32 4.87
N LEU A 122 -6.90 -7.45 3.86
CA LEU A 122 -7.46 -6.09 3.90
C LEU A 122 -8.98 -6.08 4.08
N GLY A 123 -9.69 -7.10 3.58
CA GLY A 123 -11.13 -7.26 3.78
C GLY A 123 -11.47 -7.51 5.25
N ARG A 124 -10.59 -8.18 5.98
CA ARG A 124 -10.78 -8.58 7.39
C ARG A 124 -10.19 -7.59 8.40
N THR A 125 -9.23 -6.78 7.97
CA THR A 125 -8.54 -5.77 8.82
C THR A 125 -9.00 -4.34 8.54
N GLY A 126 -9.56 -4.07 7.36
CA GLY A 126 -9.73 -2.72 6.84
C GLY A 126 -8.48 -2.24 6.10
N PRO A 127 -8.45 -0.96 5.67
CA PRO A 127 -7.26 -0.39 5.05
C PRO A 127 -6.03 -0.47 5.96
N LEU A 128 -4.88 -0.78 5.39
CA LEU A 128 -3.60 -0.81 6.09
C LEU A 128 -2.64 0.20 5.50
N ALA A 129 -1.80 0.78 6.36
CA ALA A 129 -0.66 1.58 5.93
C ALA A 129 0.45 0.64 5.46
N VAL A 130 0.85 0.74 4.19
CA VAL A 130 1.81 -0.14 3.55
C VAL A 130 2.89 0.65 2.81
N THR A 131 4.13 0.21 2.98
CA THR A 131 5.30 0.69 2.24
C THR A 131 6.14 -0.52 1.81
N SER A 132 7.02 -0.39 0.83
CA SER A 132 7.82 -1.52 0.35
C SER A 132 8.68 -2.12 1.48
N ALA A 133 8.88 -3.44 1.46
CA ALA A 133 9.69 -4.17 2.42
C ALA A 133 11.17 -4.08 2.06
N ASN A 134 11.82 -3.02 2.54
CA ASN A 134 13.24 -2.74 2.39
C ASN A 134 13.65 -1.61 3.32
N ARG A 135 14.94 -1.55 3.65
CA ARG A 135 15.54 -0.33 4.18
C ARG A 135 15.65 0.71 3.08
N HIS A 136 15.65 1.98 3.47
CA HIS A 136 15.76 3.08 2.51
C HIS A 136 17.03 2.98 1.67
N GLY A 137 16.91 3.16 0.36
CA GLY A 137 18.02 3.02 -0.60
C GLY A 137 18.29 1.60 -1.09
N GLU A 138 17.74 0.57 -0.44
CA GLU A 138 17.93 -0.84 -0.88
C GLU A 138 16.81 -1.30 -1.82
N PRO A 139 17.02 -2.36 -2.64
CA PRO A 139 15.95 -2.98 -3.42
C PRO A 139 14.83 -3.53 -2.53
N ALA A 140 13.58 -3.41 -2.98
CA ALA A 140 12.43 -4.01 -2.32
C ALA A 140 12.51 -5.55 -2.33
N CYS A 141 12.10 -6.19 -1.24
CA CYS A 141 11.93 -7.64 -1.21
C CYS A 141 10.80 -8.07 -2.15
N THR A 142 10.95 -9.22 -2.76
CA THR A 142 10.00 -9.84 -3.68
C THR A 142 9.48 -11.17 -3.17
N THR A 143 10.09 -11.75 -2.13
CA THR A 143 9.66 -13.02 -1.51
C THR A 143 9.57 -12.89 0.02
N ALA A 144 8.77 -13.75 0.65
CA ALA A 144 8.69 -13.85 2.11
C ALA A 144 10.02 -14.25 2.75
N ALA A 145 10.82 -15.07 2.05
CA ALA A 145 12.17 -15.46 2.48
C ALA A 145 13.09 -14.25 2.58
N GLU A 146 13.13 -13.39 1.56
CA GLU A 146 13.92 -12.15 1.58
C GLU A 146 13.46 -11.21 2.70
N VAL A 147 12.15 -11.09 2.94
CA VAL A 147 11.61 -10.30 4.05
C VAL A 147 12.11 -10.85 5.39
N THR A 148 12.02 -12.16 5.57
CA THR A 148 12.44 -12.83 6.80
C THR A 148 13.95 -12.69 7.04
N GLU A 149 14.77 -12.78 5.99
CA GLU A 149 16.23 -12.65 6.08
C GLU A 149 16.66 -11.19 6.34
N ARG A 150 16.12 -10.24 5.57
CA ARG A 150 16.60 -8.85 5.57
C ARG A 150 15.99 -7.99 6.67
N LEU A 151 14.78 -8.34 7.13
CA LEU A 151 14.02 -7.62 8.17
C LEU A 151 13.79 -8.50 9.41
N ALA A 152 14.62 -9.53 9.58
CA ALA A 152 14.57 -10.46 10.71
C ALA A 152 14.48 -9.73 12.06
N GLY A 153 13.51 -10.13 12.90
CA GLY A 153 13.34 -9.59 14.25
C GLY A 153 12.77 -8.17 14.32
N GLU A 154 12.52 -7.51 13.18
CA GLU A 154 11.88 -6.18 13.15
C GLU A 154 10.38 -6.25 12.79
N LEU A 155 9.92 -7.38 12.25
CA LEU A 155 8.52 -7.67 11.94
C LEU A 155 7.95 -8.72 12.88
N ASP A 156 6.69 -8.54 13.26
CA ASP A 156 5.97 -9.40 14.20
C ASP A 156 5.33 -10.62 13.49
N ALA A 157 5.11 -10.51 12.17
CA ALA A 157 4.69 -11.61 11.31
C ALA A 157 5.13 -11.42 9.85
N VAL A 158 5.18 -12.50 9.09
CA VAL A 158 5.34 -12.47 7.62
C VAL A 158 4.29 -13.39 7.01
N LEU A 159 3.49 -12.84 6.11
CA LEU A 159 2.54 -13.57 5.29
C LEU A 159 3.22 -14.01 4.00
N ASP A 160 3.34 -15.31 3.77
CA ASP A 160 3.81 -15.83 2.49
C ASP A 160 2.63 -15.98 1.52
N GLY A 161 2.71 -15.27 0.40
CA GLY A 161 1.76 -15.37 -0.72
C GLY A 161 2.43 -15.64 -2.05
N GLY A 162 3.68 -16.13 -2.04
CA GLY A 162 4.50 -16.26 -3.24
C GLY A 162 5.19 -14.96 -3.65
N PRO A 163 5.89 -14.96 -4.80
CA PRO A 163 6.71 -13.82 -5.24
C PRO A 163 5.87 -12.68 -5.85
N GLY A 164 6.34 -11.44 -5.64
CA GLY A 164 5.86 -10.26 -6.37
C GLY A 164 6.51 -10.11 -7.76
N ASP A 165 6.03 -9.15 -8.56
CA ASP A 165 6.56 -8.86 -9.90
C ASP A 165 7.90 -8.08 -9.91
N GLY A 166 8.34 -7.60 -8.74
CA GLY A 166 9.60 -6.88 -8.55
C GLY A 166 9.57 -5.39 -8.93
N ARG A 167 8.44 -4.86 -9.41
CA ARG A 167 8.30 -3.46 -9.85
C ARG A 167 7.25 -2.75 -9.00
N GLY A 168 7.60 -1.60 -8.45
CA GLY A 168 6.62 -0.77 -7.73
C GLY A 168 5.47 -0.33 -8.64
N SER A 169 4.27 -0.17 -8.08
CA SER A 169 3.10 0.34 -8.80
C SER A 169 3.37 1.62 -9.59
N THR A 170 2.65 1.83 -10.68
CA THR A 170 2.55 3.14 -11.31
C THR A 170 1.88 4.11 -10.32
N ILE A 171 2.40 5.32 -10.15
CA ILE A 171 1.84 6.33 -9.24
C ILE A 171 1.37 7.53 -10.05
N ILE A 172 0.10 7.90 -9.89
CA ILE A 172 -0.52 9.09 -10.51
C ILE A 172 -0.97 10.05 -9.43
N ASP A 173 -0.58 11.31 -9.56
CA ASP A 173 -1.10 12.43 -8.81
C ASP A 173 -2.40 12.90 -9.43
N CYS A 174 -3.50 12.74 -8.69
CA CYS A 174 -4.84 13.14 -9.09
C CYS A 174 -5.33 14.35 -8.27
N THR A 175 -4.43 15.07 -7.62
CA THR A 175 -4.75 16.32 -6.90
C THR A 175 -4.81 17.53 -7.84
N GLU A 176 -4.21 17.40 -9.01
CA GLU A 176 -4.20 18.36 -10.10
C GLU A 176 -5.06 17.85 -11.28
N ASP A 177 -5.51 18.76 -12.15
CA ASP A 177 -6.20 18.45 -13.41
C ASP A 177 -5.47 19.17 -14.57
N PRO A 178 -4.88 18.44 -15.54
CA PRO A 178 -4.89 16.99 -15.70
C PRO A 178 -4.02 16.24 -14.68
N PRO A 179 -4.31 14.95 -14.38
CA PRO A 179 -3.49 14.15 -13.47
C PRO A 179 -2.05 13.95 -13.98
N ARG A 180 -1.08 13.89 -13.07
CA ARG A 180 0.35 13.80 -13.38
C ARG A 180 0.93 12.44 -13.01
N VAL A 181 1.74 11.86 -13.89
CA VAL A 181 2.49 10.63 -13.57
C VAL A 181 3.67 10.97 -12.66
N LEU A 182 3.72 10.39 -11.46
CA LEU A 182 4.83 10.56 -10.51
C LEU A 182 5.87 9.44 -10.60
N ARG A 183 5.42 8.22 -10.93
CA ARG A 183 6.29 7.05 -11.08
C ARG A 183 5.74 6.11 -12.14
N ALA A 184 6.59 5.73 -13.09
CA ALA A 184 6.29 4.67 -14.05
C ALA A 184 6.36 3.28 -13.37
N GLY A 185 5.48 2.37 -13.77
CA GLY A 185 5.35 1.03 -13.20
C GLY A 185 4.61 0.09 -14.17
N PRO A 186 3.91 -0.94 -13.66
CA PRO A 186 3.22 -1.94 -14.48
C PRO A 186 2.12 -1.40 -15.40
N VAL A 187 1.51 -0.26 -15.07
CA VAL A 187 0.55 0.42 -15.93
C VAL A 187 1.29 1.48 -16.76
N SER A 188 1.32 1.29 -18.08
CA SER A 188 2.07 2.15 -19.00
C SER A 188 1.36 3.49 -19.26
N PHE A 189 2.11 4.47 -19.75
CA PHE A 189 1.53 5.75 -20.16
C PHE A 189 0.47 5.58 -21.25
N ASP A 190 0.71 4.73 -22.24
CA ASP A 190 -0.23 4.45 -23.33
C ASP A 190 -1.56 3.88 -22.80
N GLN A 191 -1.50 3.05 -21.75
CA GLN A 191 -2.70 2.54 -21.09
C GLN A 191 -3.43 3.64 -20.33
N LEU A 192 -2.70 4.58 -19.71
CA LEU A 192 -3.28 5.67 -18.93
C LEU A 192 -3.90 6.76 -19.79
N GLN A 193 -3.31 7.06 -20.95
CA GLN A 193 -3.66 8.19 -21.81
C GLN A 193 -5.17 8.34 -22.07
N PRO A 194 -5.94 7.27 -22.37
CA PRO A 194 -7.40 7.37 -22.58
C PRO A 194 -8.20 7.80 -21.34
N HIS A 195 -7.61 7.68 -20.14
CA HIS A 195 -8.27 7.93 -18.86
C HIS A 195 -7.84 9.25 -18.18
N LEU A 196 -6.74 9.87 -18.64
CA LEU A 196 -6.17 11.09 -18.05
C LEU A 196 -6.93 12.37 -18.46
N GLY A 197 -7.90 12.27 -19.39
CA GLY A 197 -8.65 13.42 -19.90
C GLY A 197 -8.01 13.98 -21.16
N GLY A 198 -8.82 14.05 -22.22
CA GLY A 198 -8.59 14.79 -23.44
C GLY A 198 -9.84 15.63 -23.74
#